data_AF-A0A530M9H1-F1
#
_entry.id   AF-A0A530M9H1-F1
#
_cell.length_a   1.000
_cell.length_b   1.000
_cell.length_c   1.000
_cell.angle_alpha   90.00
_cell.angle_beta   90.00
_cell.angle_gamma   90.00
#
_symmetry.space_group_name_H-M   'P 1'
#
loop_
_entity.id
_entity.type
_entity.pdbx_description
1 polymer ?
#
loop_
_entity_poly.entity_id
_entity_poly.type
_entity_poly.pdbx_seq_one_letter_code
_entity_poly.pdbx_strand_id
1 'polypeptide(L)' 'MIGQQIASSIERRSGVSLWRQIADQILHSIAIGDFAENAALPPEIALAERYGVNRHTVRSAIAALVQDGVLRAEQG' A
#
# COMPACT_ATOMS: atom_id res chain seq x y z
N MET A 1 -1.07 -23.93 13.26
CA MET A 1 -1.55 -23.17 12.08
C MET A 1 -2.27 -21.94 12.59
N ILE A 2 -1.54 -20.84 12.85
CA ILE A 2 -2.13 -19.60 13.38
C ILE A 2 -2.12 -18.60 12.22
N GLY A 3 -3.27 -18.46 11.56
CA GLY A 3 -3.46 -17.50 10.48
C GLY A 3 -3.37 -16.08 11.02
N GLN A 4 -2.42 -15.33 10.47
CA GLN A 4 -2.08 -13.94 10.78
C GLN A 4 -3.32 -13.02 10.79
N GLN A 5 -3.60 -12.40 11.93
CA GLN A 5 -4.51 -11.25 12.01
C GLN A 5 -3.75 -10.10 12.65
N ILE A 6 -3.00 -9.32 11.88
CA ILE A 6 -2.39 -8.07 12.35
C ILE A 6 -2.47 -7.04 11.23
N ALA A 7 -3.08 -5.89 11.57
CA ALA A 7 -3.19 -4.63 10.85
C ALA A 7 -4.09 -4.62 9.59
N SER A 8 -5.39 -4.41 9.76
CA SER A 8 -6.30 -4.03 8.65
C SER A 8 -6.97 -2.66 8.85
N SER A 9 -6.50 -1.85 9.82
CA SER A 9 -7.07 -0.53 10.09
C SER A 9 -5.99 0.53 10.06
N ILE A 10 -6.04 1.43 9.07
CA ILE A 10 -5.21 2.63 9.02
C ILE A 10 -5.49 3.48 10.28
N GLU A 11 -4.48 3.64 11.13
CA GLU A 11 -4.58 4.32 12.41
C GLU A 11 -4.34 5.82 12.25
N ARG A 12 -5.42 6.60 12.14
CA ARG A 12 -5.31 8.06 11.92
C ARG A 12 -4.72 8.85 13.09
N ARG A 13 -4.62 8.25 14.28
CA ARG A 13 -4.16 8.89 15.53
C ARG A 13 -2.83 8.37 16.06
N SER A 14 -2.11 7.54 15.30
CA SER A 14 -0.87 6.88 15.76
C SER A 14 0.38 7.77 15.73
N GLY A 15 0.28 9.02 15.25
CA GLY A 15 1.43 9.90 15.03
C GLY A 15 2.25 9.55 13.77
N VAL A 16 1.98 8.41 13.15
CA VAL A 16 2.56 7.99 11.86
C VAL A 16 1.71 8.55 10.73
N SER A 17 2.36 9.13 9.70
CA SER A 17 1.66 9.65 8.54
C SER A 17 0.86 8.56 7.82
N LEU A 18 -0.37 8.89 7.38
CA LEU A 18 -1.26 7.92 6.71
C LEU A 18 -0.62 7.28 5.48
N TRP A 19 0.14 8.06 4.71
CA TRP A 19 0.82 7.55 3.52
C TRP A 19 1.88 6.49 3.87
N ARG A 20 2.54 6.59 5.02
CA ARG A 20 3.54 5.61 5.45
C ARG A 20 2.88 4.31 5.87
N GLN A 21 1.77 4.38 6.61
CA GLN A 21 0.98 3.20 6.96
C GLN A 21 0.47 2.45 5.72
N ILE A 22 0.03 3.19 4.69
CA ILE A 22 -0.37 2.59 3.41
C ILE A 22 0.83 1.96 2.69
N ALA A 23 1.99 2.61 2.69
CA ALA A 23 3.19 2.06 2.06
C ALA A 23 3.59 0.73 2.73
N ASP A 24 3.57 0.67 4.06
CA ASP A 24 3.87 -0.54 4.83
C ASP A 24 2.85 -1.66 4.55
N GLN A 25 1.56 -1.32 4.45
CA GLN A 25 0.49 -2.27 4.08
C GLN A 25 0.72 -2.84 2.67
N ILE A 26 1.00 -1.98 1.69
CA ILE A 26 1.27 -2.40 0.31
C ILE A 26 2.51 -3.30 0.27
N LEU A 27 3.59 -2.91 0.93
CA LEU A 27 4.80 -3.70 1.02
C LEU A 27 4.53 -5.08 1.63
N HIS A 28 3.74 -5.14 2.71
CA HIS A 28 3.34 -6.39 3.33
C HIS A 28 2.52 -7.27 2.38
N SER A 29 1.51 -6.71 1.71
CA SER A 29 0.71 -7.41 0.70
C SER A 29 1.55 -7.94 -0.46
N ILE A 30 2.59 -7.21 -0.90
CA ILE A 30 3.56 -7.69 -1.89
C ILE A 30 4.36 -8.87 -1.32
N ALA A 31 4.88 -8.74 -0.10
CA ALA A 31 5.73 -9.76 0.54
C ALA A 31 5.01 -11.09 0.80
N ILE A 32 3.69 -11.06 1.04
CA ILE A 32 2.88 -12.27 1.23
C ILE A 32 2.31 -12.83 -0.09
N GLY A 33 2.58 -12.19 -1.23
CA GLY A 33 2.10 -12.62 -2.54
C GLY A 33 0.63 -12.31 -2.82
N ASP A 34 0.02 -11.36 -2.10
CA ASP A 34 -1.37 -10.92 -2.33
C ASP A 34 -1.52 -10.17 -3.66
N PHE A 35 -0.41 -9.56 -4.11
CA PHE A 35 -0.23 -9.15 -5.50
C PHE A 35 0.60 -10.23 -6.19
N ALA A 36 0.07 -10.83 -7.26
CA ALA A 36 0.81 -11.86 -8.00
C ALA A 36 2.18 -11.31 -8.44
N GLU A 37 3.20 -12.17 -8.43
CA GLU A 37 4.56 -11.79 -8.80
C GLU A 37 4.56 -11.19 -10.22
N ASN A 38 5.03 -9.94 -10.37
CA ASN A 38 4.96 -9.13 -11.59
C ASN A 38 3.56 -8.64 -12.02
N ALA A 39 2.52 -8.79 -11.20
CA ALA A 39 1.23 -8.18 -11.46
C ALA A 39 1.27 -6.69 -11.12
N ALA A 40 0.62 -5.90 -11.98
CA ALA A 40 0.43 -4.48 -11.75
C ALA A 40 -0.38 -4.27 -10.46
N LEU A 41 0.01 -3.27 -9.67
CA LEU A 41 -0.83 -2.79 -8.59
C LEU A 41 -2.20 -2.35 -9.16
N PRO A 42 -3.28 -2.51 -8.38
CA PRO A 42 -4.55 -1.89 -8.72
C PRO A 42 -4.38 -0.37 -8.90
N PRO A 43 -5.24 0.29 -9.70
CA PRO A 43 -5.21 1.73 -9.87
C PRO A 43 -5.27 2.48 -8.53
N GLU A 44 -4.67 3.67 -8.47
CA GLU A 44 -4.64 4.48 -7.24
C GLU A 44 -6.03 4.73 -6.64
N ILE A 45 -7.06 4.83 -7.49
CA ILE A 45 -8.47 5.00 -7.08
C ILE A 45 -8.97 3.75 -6.34
N ALA A 46 -8.74 2.56 -6.88
CA ALA A 46 -9.15 1.31 -6.25
C ALA A 46 -8.43 1.09 -4.90
N LEU A 47 -7.15 1.47 -4.82
CA LEU A 47 -6.41 1.44 -3.56
C LEU A 47 -6.95 2.47 -2.56
N ALA A 48 -7.32 3.67 -3.02
CA ALA A 48 -7.89 4.71 -2.17
C ALA A 48 -9.23 4.27 -1.57
N GLU A 49 -10.09 3.63 -2.36
CA GLU A 49 -11.34 3.02 -1.91
C GLU A 49 -11.09 1.88 -0.93
N ARG A 50 -10.16 0.96 -1.25
CA ARG A 50 -9.79 -0.18 -0.38
C ARG A 50 -9.34 0.28 1.01
N TYR A 51 -8.48 1.30 1.07
CA TYR A 51 -7.91 1.79 2.33
C TYR A 51 -8.75 2.92 2.97
N GLY A 52 -9.82 3.38 2.32
CA GLY A 52 -10.67 4.47 2.82
C GLY A 52 -9.91 5.78 3.01
N VAL A 53 -8.99 6.11 2.10
CA VAL A 53 -8.14 7.31 2.14
C VAL A 53 -8.26 8.15 0.88
N ASN A 54 -7.68 9.35 0.90
CA ASN A 54 -7.59 10.18 -0.29
C ASN A 54 -6.58 9.59 -1.29
N ARG A 55 -6.90 9.62 -2.60
CA ARG A 55 -5.99 9.25 -3.68
C ARG A 55 -4.61 9.90 -3.57
N HIS A 56 -4.53 11.15 -3.11
CA HIS A 56 -3.25 11.84 -2.88
C HIS A 56 -2.38 11.11 -1.86
N THR A 57 -2.98 10.54 -0.82
CA THR A 57 -2.27 9.77 0.22
C THR A 57 -1.74 8.46 -0.34
N VAL A 58 -2.53 7.78 -1.16
CA VAL A 58 -2.10 6.56 -1.88
C VAL A 58 -0.95 6.87 -2.83
N ARG A 59 -1.04 7.96 -3.59
CA ARG A 59 0.03 8.37 -4.50
C ARG A 59 1.33 8.69 -3.74
N SER A 60 1.25 9.33 -2.58
CA SER A 60 2.43 9.52 -1.71
C SER A 60 3.03 8.20 -1.23
N ALA A 61 2.19 7.22 -0.88
CA ALA A 61 2.65 5.89 -0.48
C ALA A 61 3.35 5.15 -1.64
N ILE A 62 2.73 5.14 -2.82
CA ILE A 62 3.31 4.53 -4.02
C ILE A 62 4.60 5.23 -4.41
N ALA A 63 4.63 6.56 -4.39
CA ALA A 63 5.84 7.33 -4.70
C ALA A 63 6.99 6.97 -3.75
N ALA A 64 6.73 6.82 -2.45
CA ALA A 64 7.75 6.39 -1.49
C ALA A 64 8.28 4.98 -1.82
N LEU A 65 7.40 4.04 -2.10
CA LEU A 65 7.78 2.67 -2.50
C LEU A 65 8.54 2.63 -3.83
N VAL A 66 8.27 3.55 -4.75
CA VAL A 66 9.05 3.70 -5.99
C VAL A 66 10.43 4.27 -5.71
N GLN A 67 10.55 5.25 -4.82
CA GLN A 67 11.85 5.79 -4.39
C GLN A 67 12.69 4.72 -3.67
N ASP A 68 12.05 3.87 -2.87
CA ASP A 68 12.70 2.76 -2.14
C ASP A 68 13.05 1.57 -3.07
N GLY A 69 12.67 1.61 -4.35
CA GLY A 69 12.96 0.56 -5.33
C GLY A 69 12.07 -0.68 -5.21
N VAL A 70 11.04 -0.64 -4.37
CA VAL A 70 10.06 -1.72 -4.18
C VAL A 70 9.11 -1.80 -5.37
N LEU A 71 8.70 -0.65 -5.89
CA LEU A 71 7.78 -0.53 -7.02
C LEU A 71 8.44 0.15 -8.21
N ARG A 72 7.96 -0.18 -9.41
CA ARG A 72 8.25 0.57 -10.62
C ARG A 72 6.96 1.21 -11.14
N ALA A 73 7.00 2.52 -11.33
CA ALA A 73 5.93 3.20 -12.05
C ALA A 73 6.13 2.95 -13.55
N GLU A 74 5.28 2.12 -14.15
CA GLU A 74 5.18 2.01 -15.60
C GLU A 74 3.97 2.83 -16.05
N GLN A 75 4.21 3.83 -16.91
CA GLN A 75 3.12 4.51 -17.61
C GLN A 75 2.65 3.60 -18.74
N GLY A 76 1.45 3.07 -18.60
CA GLY A 76 0.67 2.46 -19.69
C GLY A 76 -0.27 3.47 -20.32
#